data_AF-A0AAV6Z3E6-F1
#
_entry.id   AF-A0AAV6Z3E6-F1
#
_cell.length_a   1.000
_cell.length_b   1.000
_cell.length_c   1.000
_cell.angle_alpha   90.00
_cell.angle_beta   90.00
_cell.angle_gamma   90.00
#
_symmetry.space_group_name_H-M   'P 1'
#
loop_
_entity.id
_entity.type
_entity.pdbx_description
1 polymer ?
#
loop_
_entity_poly.entity_id
_entity_poly.type
_entity_poly.pdbx_seq_one_letter_code
_entity_poly.pdbx_strand_id
1 'polypeptide(L)'
;MTAHNPRHNPTPSHPRVPFVHTYHPASNKILHILRRHWSILTRALPEIPEFQQPPLPCRKRPKNLRDSVIRADIGSNLRTPRQQFLRTPKKGTFKKT
;
A
#
# COMPACT_ATOMS: atom_id res chain seq x y z
N MET A 1 30.18 18.23 36.91
CA MET A 1 29.37 17.02 37.13
C MET A 1 28.41 16.89 35.95
N THR A 2 28.74 16.08 34.95
CA THR A 2 27.97 15.96 33.70
C THR A 2 27.09 14.72 33.80
N ALA A 3 25.77 14.90 33.85
CA ALA A 3 24.81 13.80 33.94
C ALA A 3 24.76 13.03 32.61
N HIS A 4 25.22 11.78 32.62
CA HIS A 4 25.12 10.88 31.48
C HIS A 4 23.71 10.27 31.48
N ASN A 5 22.84 10.75 30.59
CA ASN A 5 21.48 10.21 30.44
C ASN A 5 21.56 8.77 29.88
N PRO A 6 21.00 7.75 30.55
CA PRO A 6 21.03 6.38 30.03
C PRO A 6 20.22 6.29 28.73
N ARG A 7 20.90 5.90 27.64
CA ARG A 7 20.27 5.59 26.36
C ARG A 7 19.21 4.50 26.59
N HIS A 8 17.95 4.81 26.29
CA HIS A 8 16.87 3.84 26.28
C HIS A 8 17.17 2.80 25.19
N ASN A 9 17.61 1.61 25.58
CA ASN A 9 17.66 0.48 24.65
C ASN A 9 16.20 0.13 24.31
N PRO A 10 15.77 0.16 23.04
CA PRO A 10 14.46 -0.34 22.68
C PRO A 10 14.46 -1.85 22.97
N THR A 11 13.56 -2.28 23.84
CA THR A 11 13.27 -3.70 24.03
C THR A 11 12.85 -4.30 22.67
N PRO A 12 13.14 -5.59 22.39
CA PRO A 12 12.74 -6.21 21.15
C PRO A 12 11.21 -6.21 21.06
N SER A 13 10.66 -5.22 20.34
CA SER A 13 9.22 -5.12 20.12
C SER A 13 8.81 -6.21 19.16
N HIS A 14 7.92 -7.10 19.56
CA HIS A 14 7.33 -8.06 18.64
C HIS A 14 6.63 -7.29 17.53
N PRO A 15 6.89 -7.61 16.24
CA PRO A 15 6.32 -6.89 15.13
C PRO A 15 4.79 -7.06 15.14
N ARG A 16 4.06 -5.97 15.34
CA ARG A 16 2.59 -6.01 15.32
C ARG A 16 2.10 -6.35 13.92
N VAL A 17 1.15 -7.29 13.85
CA VAL A 17 0.52 -7.67 12.58
C VAL A 17 -0.29 -6.49 12.03
N PRO A 18 -0.14 -6.14 10.73
CA PRO A 18 -0.96 -5.10 10.12
C PRO A 18 -2.36 -5.63 9.78
N PHE A 19 -3.40 -4.94 10.25
CA PHE A 19 -4.78 -5.12 9.83
C PHE A 19 -5.08 -4.25 8.61
N VAL A 20 -4.82 -4.80 7.43
CA VAL A 20 -4.95 -4.09 6.16
C VAL A 20 -6.39 -4.13 5.65
N HIS A 21 -7.02 -2.96 5.53
CA HIS A 21 -8.36 -2.83 4.95
C HIS A 21 -8.39 -1.70 3.91
N THR A 22 -9.26 -1.83 2.92
CA THR A 22 -9.66 -0.71 2.05
C THR A 22 -10.50 0.27 2.85
N TYR A 23 -10.39 1.55 2.54
CA TYR A 23 -11.21 2.57 3.19
C TYR A 23 -12.70 2.33 2.90
N HIS A 24 -13.45 2.00 3.95
CA HIS A 24 -14.90 1.86 3.93
C HIS A 24 -15.48 2.54 5.19
N PRO A 25 -16.65 3.21 5.15
CA PRO A 25 -17.21 3.86 6.34
C PRO A 25 -17.39 2.92 7.54
N ALA A 26 -17.64 1.62 7.29
CA ALA A 26 -17.75 0.62 8.35
C ALA A 26 -16.39 0.13 8.91
N SER A 27 -15.26 0.47 8.29
CA SER A 27 -13.93 0.02 8.73
C SER A 27 -13.62 0.40 10.18
N ASN A 28 -14.06 1.59 10.61
CA ASN A 28 -13.87 2.05 11.99
C ASN A 28 -14.69 1.20 12.99
N LYS A 29 -15.90 0.78 12.60
CA LYS A 29 -16.75 -0.09 13.43
C LYS A 29 -16.11 -1.47 13.59
N ILE A 30 -15.60 -2.03 12.49
CA ILE A 30 -14.87 -3.31 12.52
C ILE A 30 -13.65 -3.20 13.43
N LEU A 31 -12.86 -2.14 13.29
CA LEU A 31 -11.68 -1.93 14.13
C LEU A 31 -12.04 -1.78 15.62
N HIS A 32 -13.15 -1.12 15.92
CA HIS A 32 -13.65 -0.97 17.27
C HIS A 32 -14.05 -2.31 17.88
N ILE A 33 -14.82 -3.12 17.16
CA ILE A 33 -15.23 -4.47 17.59
C ILE A 33 -13.99 -5.34 17.81
N LEU A 34 -13.05 -5.34 16.85
CA LEU A 34 -11.83 -6.13 16.94
C LEU A 34 -11.01 -5.78 18.19
N ARG A 35 -10.84 -4.49 18.49
CA ARG A 35 -10.11 -4.01 19.66
C ARG A 35 -10.85 -4.34 20.97
N ARG A 36 -12.17 -4.17 20.98
CA ARG A 36 -13.02 -4.46 22.16
C ARG A 36 -12.97 -5.94 22.54
N HIS A 37 -12.93 -6.82 21.55
CA HIS A 37 -12.97 -8.27 21.75
C HIS A 37 -11.61 -8.96 21.59
N TRP A 38 -10.52 -8.20 21.48
CA TRP A 38 -9.17 -8.75 21.30
C TRP A 38 -8.76 -9.70 22.43
N SER A 39 -9.25 -9.44 23.64
CA SER A 39 -9.01 -10.27 24.81
C SER A 39 -9.50 -11.71 24.65
N ILE A 40 -10.49 -11.96 23.78
CA ILE A 40 -10.97 -13.31 23.48
C ILE A 40 -9.88 -14.09 22.75
N LEU A 41 -9.23 -13.46 21.78
CA LEU A 41 -8.13 -14.07 21.01
C LEU A 41 -6.90 -14.29 21.88
N THR A 42 -6.53 -13.32 22.73
CA THR A 42 -5.38 -13.47 23.64
C THR A 42 -5.57 -14.60 24.65
N ARG A 43 -6.83 -14.84 25.09
CA ARG A 43 -7.15 -15.87 26.10
C ARG A 43 -7.30 -17.25 25.49
N ALA A 44 -7.92 -17.35 24.31
CA ALA A 44 -8.14 -18.62 23.63
C ALA A 44 -6.87 -19.16 22.96
N LEU A 45 -5.98 -18.27 22.51
CA LEU A 45 -4.81 -18.60 21.70
C LEU A 45 -3.54 -17.89 22.24
N PRO A 46 -3.12 -18.17 23.49
CA PRO A 46 -1.95 -17.52 24.08
C PRO A 46 -0.63 -17.92 23.42
N GLU A 47 -0.57 -19.13 22.86
CA GLU A 47 0.63 -19.66 22.18
C GLU A 47 0.99 -18.90 20.90
N ILE A 48 0.03 -18.16 20.33
CA ILE A 48 0.21 -17.46 19.07
C ILE A 48 0.73 -16.04 19.36
N PRO A 49 2.00 -15.73 19.05
CA PRO A 49 2.62 -14.45 19.40
C PRO A 49 1.92 -13.26 18.71
N GLU A 50 1.30 -13.48 17.56
CA GLU A 50 0.52 -12.48 16.82
C GLU A 50 -0.69 -11.97 17.60
N PHE A 51 -1.25 -12.78 18.49
CA PHE A 51 -2.41 -12.40 19.30
C PHE A 51 -2.05 -11.65 20.58
N GLN A 52 -0.77 -11.59 20.95
CA GLN A 52 -0.30 -10.88 22.14
C GLN A 52 -0.56 -9.37 22.08
N GLN A 53 -0.69 -8.80 20.88
CA GLN A 53 -0.97 -7.38 20.70
C GLN A 53 -2.03 -7.15 19.60
N PRO A 54 -2.94 -6.19 19.79
CA PRO A 54 -3.92 -5.85 18.77
C PRO A 54 -3.22 -5.35 17.50
N PRO A 55 -3.77 -5.67 16.31
CA PRO A 55 -3.10 -5.42 15.06
C PRO A 55 -3.11 -3.94 14.72
N LEU A 56 -2.13 -3.51 13.92
CA LEU A 56 -1.99 -2.12 13.49
C LEU A 56 -3.01 -1.82 12.39
N PRO A 57 -3.91 -0.83 12.54
CA PRO A 57 -4.82 -0.44 11.48
C PRO A 57 -4.03 0.13 10.29
N CYS A 58 -4.05 -0.58 9.16
CA CYS A 58 -3.42 -0.12 7.93
C CYS A 58 -4.49 0.10 6.86
N ARG A 59 -4.53 1.29 6.27
CA ARG A 59 -5.44 1.60 5.17
C ARG A 59 -4.71 1.43 3.85
N LYS A 60 -5.19 0.54 3.00
CA LYS A 60 -4.77 0.54 1.59
C LYS A 60 -5.37 1.75 0.91
N ARG A 61 -4.52 2.60 0.33
CA ARG A 61 -4.97 3.69 -0.53
C ARG A 61 -5.71 3.07 -1.72
N PRO A 62 -6.94 3.50 -2.04
CA PRO A 62 -7.62 3.03 -3.24
C PRO A 62 -6.76 3.38 -4.47
N LYS A 63 -6.67 2.46 -5.44
CA LYS A 63 -5.99 2.73 -6.71
C LYS A 63 -6.75 3.84 -7.42
N ASN A 64 -6.09 4.98 -7.66
CA ASN A 64 -6.70 6.06 -8.42
C ASN A 64 -6.47 5.84 -9.91
N LEU A 65 -7.33 6.44 -10.75
CA LEU A 65 -7.17 6.45 -12.21
C LEU A 65 -5.77 6.91 -12.62
N ARG A 66 -5.22 7.95 -11.98
CA ARG A 66 -3.83 8.40 -12.17
C ARG A 66 -2.79 7.29 -11.95
N ASP A 67 -2.94 6.50 -10.88
CA ASP A 67 -2.03 5.38 -10.59
C ASP A 67 -2.16 4.27 -11.64
N SER A 68 -3.30 4.18 -12.32
CA SER A 68 -3.53 3.23 -13.41
C SER A 68 -2.96 3.74 -14.74
N VAL A 69 -3.13 5.03 -15.05
CA VAL A 69 -2.67 5.67 -16.29
C VAL A 69 -1.13 5.68 -16.39
N ILE A 70 -0.42 5.93 -15.28
CA ILE A 70 1.05 5.90 -15.26
C ILE A 70 1.60 4.49 -15.54
N ARG A 71 0.84 3.44 -15.21
CA ARG A 71 1.23 2.04 -15.46
C ARG A 71 0.71 1.50 -16.79
N ALA A 72 -0.27 2.17 -17.40
CA ALA A 72 -0.75 1.88 -18.74
C ALA A 72 0.15 2.54 -19.80
N ASP A 73 1.47 2.62 -19.54
CA ASP A 73 2.43 2.93 -20.60
C ASP A 73 2.36 1.77 -21.60
N ILE A 74 1.60 1.99 -22.66
CA ILE A 74 1.43 1.07 -23.77
C ILE A 74 2.78 1.01 -24.46
N GLY A 75 3.57 -0.02 -24.11
CA GLY A 75 4.74 -0.53 -24.82
C GLY A 75 5.53 0.48 -25.65
N SER A 76 6.50 1.17 -25.05
CA SER A 76 7.54 1.90 -25.77
C SER A 76 8.93 1.25 -25.64
N ASN A 77 8.98 -0.09 -25.70
CA ASN A 77 10.23 -0.83 -25.95
C ASN A 77 10.39 -1.23 -27.43
N LEU A 78 9.79 -0.46 -28.34
CA LEU A 78 10.25 -0.37 -29.72
C LEU A 78 10.84 1.04 -29.87
N ARG A 79 12.12 1.10 -30.21
CA ARG A 79 12.82 2.34 -30.57
C ARG A 79 12.05 3.01 -31.72
N THR A 80 11.15 3.93 -31.41
CA THR A 80 10.45 4.74 -32.40
C THR A 80 10.78 6.21 -32.15
N PRO A 81 11.22 6.98 -33.16
CA PRO A 81 11.57 8.37 -32.97
C PRO A 81 10.32 9.15 -32.54
N ARG A 82 10.48 9.90 -31.46
CA ARG A 82 9.56 10.84 -30.83
C ARG A 82 8.68 11.52 -31.90
N GLN A 83 7.43 11.10 -32.07
CA GLN A 83 6.48 11.87 -32.88
C GLN A 83 6.16 13.17 -32.12
N GLN A 84 6.66 14.28 -32.67
CA GLN A 84 6.23 15.61 -32.27
C GLN A 84 4.74 15.72 -32.60
N PHE A 85 3.92 15.90 -31.56
CA PHE A 85 2.54 16.37 -31.68
C PHE A 85 2.55 17.58 -32.62
N LEU A 86 1.76 17.54 -33.69
CA LEU A 86 1.59 18.57 -34.74
C LEU A 86 2.45 18.46 -36.01
N ARG A 87 2.73 17.26 -36.53
CA ARG A 87 2.95 17.10 -37.98
C ARG A 87 1.92 16.16 -38.59
N THR A 88 1.00 16.71 -39.37
CA THR A 88 0.18 15.91 -40.30
C THR A 88 1.11 15.28 -41.35
N PRO A 89 1.08 13.96 -41.56
CA PRO A 89 1.77 13.37 -42.69
C PRO A 89 1.12 13.86 -44.00
N LYS A 90 1.90 14.59 -44.80
CA LYS A 90 1.52 14.97 -46.16
C LYS A 90 1.43 13.73 -47.05
N LYS A 91 0.43 13.76 -47.94
CA LYS A 91 0.05 12.76 -48.95
C LYS A 91 1.20 11.91 -49.52
N GLY A 92 1.03 10.59 -49.46
CA GLY A 92 1.90 9.62 -50.13
C GLY A 92 1.15 8.31 -50.38
N THR A 93 0.44 8.29 -51.50
CA THR A 93 -0.05 7.16 -52.32
C THR A 93 0.19 5.73 -51.79
N PHE A 94 -0.88 5.02 -51.41
CA PHE A 94 -0.88 3.55 -51.44
C PHE A 94 -1.11 3.09 -52.87
N LYS A 95 -0.11 2.44 -53.49
CA LYS A 95 -0.34 1.64 -54.70
C LYS A 95 -0.78 0.24 -54.27
N LYS A 96 -1.94 -0.17 -54.78
CA LYS A 96 -2.48 -1.52 -54.66
C LYS A 96 -1.85 -2.36 -55.77
N THR A 97 -1.13 -3.41 -55.40
CA THR A 97 -0.96 -4.60 -56.25
C THR A 97 -1.09 -5.81 -55.35
#